data_AF-A0A6N0LKY4-F1
#
_entry.id   AF-A0A6N0LKY4-F1
#
_cell.length_a   1.000
_cell.length_b   1.000
_cell.length_c   1.000
_cell.angle_alpha   90.00
_cell.angle_beta   90.00
_cell.angle_gamma   90.00
#
_symmetry.space_group_name_H-M   'P 1'
#
loop_
_entity.id
_entity.type
_entity.pdbx_description
1 polymer ?
#
loop_
_entity_poly.entity_id
_entity_poly.type
_entity_poly.pdbx_seq_one_letter_code
_entity_poly.pdbx_strand_id
1 'polypeptide(L)'
;MPTVQLLLNKVERLQEKSEGFHEEWKQRNDKVKRLRTSLAIETSISVKIQLEQQIKEEDVQLKSLDEKLQELEEEIEQAKNLLIRNKQQNVAKSISDELFKRETLYKVLLGLDYIDHVRLFRSFLKTKQAAAFVIHGSPEDTEYSLQLLLKRLLGVMEGKTNFPLLKTKLSCRVRKRDVSTLWRQLASEFGANYNDSPDVIAVKLCERLQTEHVILLFDNIELLIDINQFIQDLWLPLVKVVKKHLSQTNSCQLLMFLVDYNGSVSNLTFECIEKYTATWEPHVPIRLPMVSQFSVDVLTEWVKSLVEDLPDEFINQEDYVQYTVKFILQNGNHGVPDLVMKRICDIWGCDLEEEGTRRWLEL
;
A
#
# COMPACT_ATOMS: atom_id res chain seq x y z
N MET A 1 -22.01 2.86 23.87
CA MET A 1 -21.47 4.22 23.66
C MET A 1 -22.60 5.11 23.16
N PRO A 2 -22.87 6.27 23.77
CA PRO A 2 -23.85 7.22 23.22
C PRO A 2 -23.41 7.70 21.84
N THR A 3 -24.34 7.74 20.88
CA THR A 3 -24.09 8.18 19.50
C THR A 3 -23.58 9.63 19.49
N VAL A 4 -22.67 9.98 18.57
CA VAL A 4 -22.09 11.35 18.43
C VAL A 4 -23.17 12.43 18.44
N GLN A 5 -24.32 12.17 17.80
CA GLN A 5 -25.48 13.06 17.78
C GLN A 5 -26.09 13.30 19.17
N LEU A 6 -26.14 12.27 20.01
CA LEU A 6 -26.67 12.36 21.38
C LEU A 6 -25.78 13.23 22.27
N LEU A 7 -24.47 13.16 22.08
CA LEU A 7 -23.50 14.00 22.80
C LEU A 7 -23.54 15.46 22.31
N LEU A 8 -23.71 15.70 21.01
CA LEU A 8 -23.93 17.05 20.45
C LEU A 8 -25.17 17.70 21.05
N ASN A 9 -26.31 17.00 21.00
CA ASN A 9 -27.56 17.49 21.60
C ASN A 9 -27.42 17.72 23.12
N LYS A 10 -26.57 16.95 23.81
CA LYS A 10 -26.28 17.15 25.24
C LYS A 10 -25.49 18.43 25.49
N VAL A 11 -24.46 18.70 24.67
CA VAL A 11 -23.66 19.93 24.77
C VAL A 11 -24.53 21.15 24.51
N GLU A 12 -25.36 21.13 23.46
CA GLU A 12 -26.28 22.24 23.14
C GLU A 12 -27.22 22.55 24.31
N ARG A 13 -27.87 21.54 24.89
CA ARG A 13 -28.76 21.71 26.04
C ARG A 13 -28.06 22.27 27.28
N LEU A 14 -26.82 21.84 27.53
CA LEU A 14 -26.04 22.35 28.67
C LEU A 14 -25.61 23.80 28.45
N GLN A 15 -25.27 24.18 27.21
CA GLN A 15 -24.94 25.56 26.85
C GLN A 15 -26.14 26.49 27.01
N GLU A 16 -27.32 26.10 26.51
CA GLU A 16 -28.56 26.87 26.71
C GLU A 16 -28.87 27.08 28.20
N LYS A 17 -28.66 26.04 29.03
CA LYS A 17 -28.87 26.12 30.48
C LYS A 17 -27.83 27.03 31.15
N SER A 18 -26.57 26.98 30.72
CA SER A 18 -25.50 27.85 31.19
C SER A 18 -25.79 29.32 30.86
N GLU A 19 -26.24 29.60 29.64
CA GLU A 19 -26.62 30.96 29.20
C GLU A 19 -27.78 31.51 30.03
N GLY A 20 -28.79 30.67 30.30
CA GLY A 20 -29.91 31.02 31.17
C GLY A 20 -29.48 31.40 32.59
N PHE A 21 -28.58 30.64 33.20
CA PHE A 21 -28.05 30.97 34.53
C PHE A 21 -27.13 32.20 34.52
N HIS A 22 -26.37 32.42 33.45
CA HIS A 22 -25.52 33.61 33.33
C HIS A 22 -26.36 34.89 33.25
N GLU A 23 -27.50 34.85 32.55
CA GLU A 23 -28.44 35.96 32.48
C GLU A 23 -29.14 36.21 33.84
N GLU A 24 -29.55 35.15 34.55
CA GLU A 24 -30.11 35.29 35.90
C GLU A 24 -29.08 35.89 36.88
N TRP A 25 -27.85 35.40 36.84
CA TRP A 25 -26.75 35.92 37.65
C TRP A 25 -26.52 37.41 37.38
N LYS A 26 -26.51 37.82 36.10
CA LYS A 26 -26.33 39.21 35.70
C LYS A 26 -27.45 40.12 36.24
N GLN A 27 -28.70 39.69 36.13
CA GLN A 27 -29.85 40.44 36.64
C GLN A 27 -29.79 40.63 38.16
N ARG A 28 -29.42 39.58 38.90
CA ARG A 28 -29.26 39.63 40.36
C ARG A 28 -28.07 40.48 40.79
N ASN A 29 -26.94 40.37 40.09
CA ASN A 29 -25.76 41.19 40.37
C ASN A 29 -26.05 42.67 40.14
N ASP A 30 -26.78 43.02 39.07
CA ASP A 30 -27.21 44.39 38.83
C ASP A 30 -28.22 44.88 39.88
N LYS A 31 -29.08 44.00 40.40
CA LYS A 31 -29.94 44.30 41.55
C LYS A 31 -29.11 44.60 42.80
N VAL A 32 -28.11 43.79 43.13
CA VAL A 32 -27.19 44.03 44.26
C VAL A 32 -26.46 45.36 44.11
N LYS A 33 -25.97 45.71 42.92
CA LYS A 33 -25.35 47.01 42.65
C LYS A 33 -26.30 48.17 42.96
N ARG A 34 -27.55 48.10 42.50
CA ARG A 34 -28.57 49.12 42.78
C ARG A 34 -28.83 49.25 44.29
N LEU A 35 -29.00 48.12 44.99
CA LEU A 35 -29.22 48.09 46.43
C LEU A 35 -28.04 48.73 47.20
N ARG A 36 -26.79 48.44 46.78
CA ARG A 36 -25.58 49.04 47.37
C ARG A 36 -25.53 50.56 47.14
N THR A 37 -25.90 51.03 45.96
CA THR A 37 -26.01 52.48 45.68
C THR A 37 -27.08 53.14 46.54
N SER A 38 -28.26 52.52 46.67
CA SER A 38 -29.34 53.02 47.53
C SER A 38 -28.94 53.06 49.01
N LEU A 39 -28.22 52.04 49.49
CA LEU A 39 -27.72 51.98 50.86
C LEU A 39 -26.74 53.14 51.18
N ALA A 40 -25.90 53.52 50.21
CA ALA A 40 -24.90 54.56 50.37
C ALA A 40 -25.50 55.98 50.53
N ILE A 41 -26.67 56.23 49.95
CA ILE A 41 -27.36 57.53 49.99
C ILE A 41 -28.46 57.61 51.07
N GLU A 42 -28.84 56.48 51.66
CA GLU A 42 -29.90 56.43 52.67
C GLU A 42 -29.45 57.05 54.00
N THR A 43 -30.37 57.71 54.70
CA THR A 43 -30.13 58.39 55.98
C THR A 43 -30.94 57.78 57.13
N SER A 44 -32.03 57.06 56.83
CA SER A 44 -32.83 56.33 57.80
C SER A 44 -32.18 55.01 58.22
N ILE A 45 -31.94 54.85 59.52
CA ILE A 45 -31.33 53.64 60.11
C ILE A 45 -32.18 52.38 59.81
N SER A 46 -33.51 52.49 59.90
CA SER A 46 -34.40 51.35 59.66
C SER A 46 -34.35 50.86 58.22
N VAL A 47 -34.21 51.78 57.25
CA VAL A 47 -34.15 51.44 55.82
C VAL A 47 -32.78 50.84 55.47
N LYS A 48 -31.69 51.34 56.09
CA LYS A 48 -30.35 50.74 55.93
C LYS A 48 -30.31 49.28 56.33
N ILE A 49 -30.84 48.94 57.50
CA ILE A 49 -30.87 47.55 58.01
C ILE A 49 -31.64 46.63 57.03
N GLN A 50 -32.74 47.12 56.45
CA GLN A 50 -33.50 46.36 55.45
C GLN A 50 -32.72 46.15 54.15
N LEU A 51 -32.05 47.19 53.65
CA LEU A 51 -31.23 47.11 52.44
C LEU A 51 -30.02 46.16 52.63
N GLU A 52 -29.35 46.20 53.79
CA GLU A 52 -28.26 45.28 54.13
C GLU A 52 -28.72 43.82 54.15
N GLN A 53 -29.89 43.55 54.73
CA GLN A 53 -30.47 42.21 54.76
C GLN A 53 -30.80 41.71 53.33
N GLN A 54 -31.38 42.56 52.47
CA GLN A 54 -31.66 42.20 51.08
C GLN A 54 -30.38 41.97 50.26
N ILE A 55 -29.34 42.78 50.48
CA ILE A 55 -28.03 42.57 49.84
C ILE A 55 -27.46 41.20 50.26
N LYS A 56 -27.54 40.87 51.54
CA LYS A 56 -27.04 39.59 52.05
C LYS A 56 -27.80 38.39 51.46
N GLU A 57 -29.12 38.50 51.32
CA GLU A 57 -29.95 37.46 50.70
C GLU A 57 -29.62 37.27 49.21
N GLU A 58 -29.44 38.35 48.46
CA GLU A 58 -29.04 38.25 47.04
C GLU A 58 -27.60 37.77 46.86
N ASP A 59 -26.66 38.17 47.73
CA ASP A 59 -25.28 37.67 47.70
C ASP A 59 -25.22 36.14 47.96
N VAL A 60 -26.11 35.59 48.79
CA VAL A 60 -26.25 34.13 48.96
C VAL A 60 -26.78 33.45 47.69
N GLN A 61 -27.74 34.07 47.01
CA GLN A 61 -28.29 33.54 45.75
C GLN A 61 -27.26 33.59 44.62
N LEU A 62 -26.49 34.68 44.52
CA LEU A 62 -25.39 34.82 43.56
C LEU A 62 -24.33 33.74 43.77
N LYS A 63 -23.95 33.48 45.02
CA LYS A 63 -23.00 32.40 45.33
C LYS A 63 -23.52 31.03 44.90
N SER A 64 -24.80 30.75 45.12
CA SER A 64 -25.43 29.50 44.66
C SER A 64 -25.50 29.40 43.13
N LEU A 65 -25.67 30.51 42.41
CA LEU A 65 -25.63 30.54 40.95
C LEU A 65 -24.21 30.34 40.41
N ASP A 66 -23.19 30.91 41.05
CA ASP A 66 -21.79 30.69 40.70
C ASP A 66 -21.40 29.21 40.81
N GLU A 67 -21.79 28.54 41.91
CA GLU A 67 -21.56 27.10 42.10
C GLU A 67 -22.22 26.27 40.98
N LYS A 68 -23.48 26.59 40.61
CA LYS A 68 -24.20 25.91 39.52
C LYS A 68 -23.59 26.18 38.14
N LEU A 69 -23.10 27.39 37.89
CA LEU A 69 -22.42 27.72 36.64
C LEU A 69 -21.11 26.95 36.52
N GLN A 70 -20.32 26.85 37.60
CA GLN A 70 -19.09 26.07 37.62
C GLN A 70 -19.35 24.58 37.35
N GLU A 71 -20.36 23.99 37.99
CA GLU A 71 -20.75 22.59 37.72
C GLU A 71 -21.14 22.37 36.26
N LEU A 72 -21.90 23.30 35.66
CA LEU A 72 -22.29 23.22 34.25
C LEU A 72 -21.11 23.38 33.28
N GLU A 73 -20.19 24.30 33.56
CA GLU A 73 -18.98 24.47 32.77
C GLU A 73 -18.12 23.19 32.78
N GLU A 74 -17.97 22.56 33.94
CA GLU A 74 -17.29 21.27 34.08
C GLU A 74 -18.00 20.16 33.30
N GLU A 75 -19.35 20.08 33.36
CA GLU A 75 -20.12 19.10 32.58
C GLU A 75 -20.00 19.31 31.06
N ILE A 76 -20.02 20.57 30.61
CA ILE A 76 -19.84 20.93 29.19
C ILE A 76 -18.45 20.49 28.72
N GLU A 77 -17.42 20.78 29.51
CA GLU A 77 -16.04 20.46 29.17
C GLU A 77 -15.82 18.93 29.12
N GLN A 78 -16.38 18.19 30.07
CA GLN A 78 -16.37 16.71 30.03
C GLN A 78 -17.08 16.17 28.78
N ALA A 79 -18.25 16.71 28.43
CA ALA A 79 -19.00 16.29 27.24
C ALA A 79 -18.25 16.59 25.92
N LYS A 80 -17.60 17.76 25.82
CA LYS A 80 -16.75 18.12 24.67
C LYS A 80 -15.55 17.19 24.53
N ASN A 81 -14.88 16.86 25.63
CA ASN A 81 -13.75 15.93 25.62
C ASN A 81 -14.14 14.51 25.18
N LEU A 82 -15.34 14.04 25.58
CA LEU A 82 -15.89 12.78 25.09
C LEU A 82 -16.22 12.82 23.59
N LEU A 83 -16.70 13.96 23.08
CA LEU A 83 -16.92 14.18 21.64
C LEU A 83 -15.62 14.09 20.83
N ILE A 84 -14.55 14.75 21.32
CA ILE A 84 -13.23 14.72 20.67
C ILE A 84 -12.68 13.29 20.63
N ARG A 85 -12.73 12.55 21.75
CA ARG A 85 -12.27 11.16 21.81
C ARG A 85 -13.04 10.24 20.86
N ASN A 86 -14.37 10.35 20.82
CA ASN A 86 -15.19 9.54 19.90
C ASN A 86 -14.88 9.87 18.43
N LYS A 87 -14.68 11.15 18.08
CA LYS A 87 -14.27 11.54 16.72
C LYS A 87 -12.91 10.94 16.36
N GLN A 88 -11.94 11.02 17.26
CA GLN A 88 -10.61 10.43 17.04
C GLN A 88 -10.65 8.91 16.89
N GLN A 89 -11.43 8.21 17.73
CA GLN A 89 -11.60 6.76 17.63
C GLN A 89 -12.29 6.34 16.31
N ASN A 90 -13.31 7.08 15.87
CA ASN A 90 -13.97 6.79 14.59
C ASN A 90 -13.05 7.02 13.39
N VAL A 91 -12.24 8.08 13.40
CA VAL A 91 -11.23 8.33 12.36
C VAL A 91 -10.16 7.24 12.37
N ALA A 92 -9.62 6.89 13.55
CA ALA A 92 -8.64 5.82 13.68
C ALA A 92 -9.18 4.46 13.20
N LYS A 93 -10.45 4.16 13.53
CA LYS A 93 -11.13 2.95 13.04
C LYS A 93 -11.27 2.98 11.52
N SER A 94 -11.73 4.09 10.93
CA SER A 94 -11.85 4.24 9.48
C SER A 94 -10.52 4.04 8.76
N ILE A 95 -9.42 4.58 9.30
CA ILE A 95 -8.07 4.40 8.73
C ILE A 95 -7.62 2.95 8.85
N SER A 96 -7.86 2.31 10.00
CA SER A 96 -7.53 0.90 10.22
C SER A 96 -8.30 -0.01 9.27
N ASP A 97 -9.59 0.25 9.08
CA ASP A 97 -10.46 -0.52 8.19
C ASP A 97 -10.01 -0.36 6.72
N GLU A 98 -9.66 0.86 6.28
CA GLU A 98 -9.09 1.08 4.95
C GLU A 98 -7.75 0.38 4.74
N LEU A 99 -6.83 0.43 5.72
CA LEU A 99 -5.54 -0.25 5.64
C LEU A 99 -5.73 -1.76 5.56
N PHE A 100 -6.61 -2.34 6.39
CA PHE A 100 -6.94 -3.75 6.36
C PHE A 100 -7.53 -4.16 5.00
N LYS A 101 -8.44 -3.35 4.46
CA LYS A 101 -9.04 -3.56 3.13
C LYS A 101 -7.98 -3.60 2.03
N ARG A 102 -7.02 -2.67 2.07
CA ARG A 102 -5.90 -2.60 1.11
C ARG A 102 -4.96 -3.80 1.22
N GLU A 103 -4.59 -4.21 2.44
CA GLU A 103 -3.76 -5.39 2.65
C GLU A 103 -4.44 -6.67 2.16
N THR A 104 -5.76 -6.77 2.39
CA THR A 104 -6.58 -7.88 1.91
C THR A 104 -6.61 -7.91 0.38
N LEU A 105 -6.91 -6.78 -0.27
CA LEU A 105 -6.89 -6.67 -1.73
C LEU A 105 -5.53 -7.07 -2.33
N TYR A 106 -4.42 -6.63 -1.73
CA TYR A 106 -3.09 -7.02 -2.20
C TYR A 106 -2.86 -8.54 -2.10
N LYS A 107 -3.26 -9.18 -1.00
CA LYS A 107 -3.20 -10.65 -0.84
C LYS A 107 -4.07 -11.36 -1.87
N VAL A 108 -5.27 -10.86 -2.09
CA VAL A 108 -6.25 -11.37 -3.06
C VAL A 108 -5.68 -11.34 -4.49
N LEU A 109 -5.09 -10.22 -4.89
CA LEU A 109 -4.44 -10.09 -6.20
C LEU A 109 -3.25 -11.05 -6.35
N LEU A 110 -2.41 -11.19 -5.31
CA LEU A 110 -1.33 -12.20 -5.31
C LEU A 110 -1.84 -13.64 -5.40
N GLY A 111 -3.10 -13.88 -5.04
CA GLY A 111 -3.77 -15.17 -5.14
C GLY A 111 -4.16 -15.57 -6.57
N LEU A 112 -4.17 -14.64 -7.53
CA LEU A 112 -4.46 -14.94 -8.94
C LEU A 112 -3.54 -16.04 -9.48
N ASP A 113 -4.01 -16.79 -10.48
CA ASP A 113 -3.29 -17.99 -10.93
C ASP A 113 -2.04 -17.64 -11.75
N TYR A 114 -0.89 -17.75 -11.08
CA TYR A 114 0.45 -17.75 -11.66
C TYR A 114 1.22 -19.00 -11.21
N ILE A 115 0.49 -20.09 -10.95
CA ILE A 115 1.04 -21.28 -10.28
C ILE A 115 2.20 -21.87 -11.10
N ASP A 116 2.06 -21.95 -12.42
CA ASP A 116 3.07 -22.54 -13.28
C ASP A 116 4.35 -21.69 -13.37
N HIS A 117 4.22 -20.36 -13.44
CA HIS A 117 5.36 -19.44 -13.34
C HIS A 117 6.12 -19.64 -12.03
N VAL A 118 5.38 -19.66 -10.92
CA VAL A 118 5.96 -19.81 -9.58
C VAL A 118 6.60 -21.20 -9.41
N ARG A 119 5.98 -22.27 -9.92
CA ARG A 119 6.53 -23.63 -9.88
C ARG A 119 7.82 -23.73 -10.66
N LEU A 120 7.84 -23.24 -11.90
CA LEU A 120 9.03 -23.25 -12.74
C LEU A 120 10.16 -22.45 -12.08
N PHE A 121 9.87 -21.23 -11.61
CA PHE A 121 10.83 -20.41 -10.90
C PHE A 121 11.35 -21.07 -9.61
N ARG A 122 10.47 -21.65 -8.79
CA ARG A 122 10.87 -22.37 -7.57
C ARG A 122 11.75 -23.58 -7.84
N SER A 123 11.53 -24.29 -8.95
CA SER A 123 12.36 -25.43 -9.33
C SER A 123 13.79 -24.96 -9.64
N PHE A 124 13.93 -23.83 -10.35
CA PHE A 124 15.22 -23.22 -10.65
C PHE A 124 15.98 -22.84 -9.39
N LEU A 125 15.31 -22.10 -8.47
CA LEU A 125 15.97 -21.56 -7.27
C LEU A 125 16.63 -22.65 -6.41
N LYS A 126 16.22 -23.92 -6.53
CA LYS A 126 16.80 -25.04 -5.78
C LYS A 126 18.15 -25.51 -6.31
N THR A 127 18.47 -25.27 -7.58
CA THR A 127 19.51 -26.06 -8.28
C THR A 127 20.56 -25.22 -9.00
N LYS A 128 20.37 -23.92 -9.11
CA LYS A 128 21.19 -23.06 -9.98
C LYS A 128 21.51 -21.73 -9.32
N GLN A 129 22.67 -21.17 -9.64
CA GLN A 129 23.17 -19.90 -9.07
C GLN A 129 22.94 -18.69 -9.97
N ALA A 130 22.74 -18.89 -11.28
CA ALA A 130 22.46 -17.81 -12.22
C ALA A 130 21.39 -18.21 -13.23
N ALA A 131 20.50 -17.27 -13.58
CA ALA A 131 19.54 -17.41 -14.68
C ALA A 131 19.06 -16.06 -15.20
N ALA A 132 18.67 -16.07 -16.46
CA ALA A 132 17.82 -15.06 -17.06
C ALA A 132 16.42 -15.62 -17.28
N PHE A 133 15.39 -14.82 -16.97
CA PHE A 133 14.00 -15.13 -17.20
C PHE A 133 13.38 -14.10 -18.14
N VAL A 134 12.60 -14.57 -19.10
CA VAL A 134 11.76 -13.74 -19.96
C VAL A 134 10.34 -13.83 -19.42
N ILE A 135 9.81 -12.70 -18.99
CA ILE A 135 8.43 -12.52 -18.54
C ILE A 135 7.69 -11.78 -19.65
N HIS A 136 6.59 -12.36 -20.13
CA HIS A 136 5.83 -11.77 -21.22
C HIS A 136 4.34 -12.06 -21.08
N GLY A 137 3.54 -11.12 -21.59
CA GLY A 137 2.09 -11.22 -21.62
C GLY A 137 1.55 -11.27 -23.04
N SER A 138 0.23 -11.43 -23.15
CA SER A 138 -0.50 -11.12 -24.37
C SER A 138 -0.29 -9.63 -24.75
N PRO A 139 -0.33 -9.27 -26.04
CA PRO A 139 -0.23 -7.87 -26.50
C PRO A 139 -1.31 -6.92 -25.96
N GLU A 140 -2.33 -7.44 -25.28
CA GLU A 140 -3.46 -6.70 -24.73
C GLU A 140 -3.32 -6.56 -23.21
N ASP A 141 -3.16 -5.32 -22.72
CA ASP A 141 -3.26 -4.90 -21.31
C ASP A 141 -2.71 -5.94 -20.29
N THR A 142 -1.38 -6.09 -20.25
CA THR A 142 -0.67 -6.98 -19.31
C THR A 142 0.42 -6.30 -18.47
N GLU A 143 0.50 -4.97 -18.48
CA GLU A 143 1.52 -4.25 -17.72
C GLU A 143 1.47 -4.53 -16.21
N TYR A 144 0.30 -4.36 -15.59
CA TYR A 144 0.12 -4.52 -14.14
C TYR A 144 0.23 -5.97 -13.70
N SER A 145 -0.30 -6.90 -14.48
CA SER A 145 -0.22 -8.34 -14.22
C SER A 145 1.20 -8.87 -14.31
N LEU A 146 2.01 -8.40 -15.27
CA LEU A 146 3.43 -8.78 -15.35
C LEU A 146 4.24 -8.17 -14.19
N GLN A 147 3.94 -6.94 -13.76
CA GLN A 147 4.56 -6.36 -12.57
C GLN A 147 4.20 -7.15 -11.30
N LEU A 148 2.92 -7.54 -11.15
CA LEU A 148 2.45 -8.36 -10.03
C LEU A 148 3.12 -9.73 -10.01
N LEU A 149 3.22 -10.38 -11.18
CA LEU A 149 3.96 -11.63 -11.34
C LEU A 149 5.42 -11.46 -10.91
N LEU A 150 6.12 -10.43 -11.40
CA LEU A 150 7.50 -10.18 -11.04
C LEU A 150 7.66 -10.00 -9.53
N LYS A 151 6.78 -9.21 -8.88
CA LYS A 151 6.78 -9.06 -7.42
C LYS A 151 6.54 -10.39 -6.71
N ARG A 152 5.63 -11.21 -7.21
CA ARG A 152 5.37 -12.56 -6.67
C ARG A 152 6.62 -13.44 -6.76
N LEU A 153 7.35 -13.41 -7.87
CA LEU A 153 8.59 -14.16 -8.04
C LEU A 153 9.68 -13.67 -7.06
N LEU A 154 9.84 -12.37 -6.89
CA LEU A 154 10.79 -11.81 -5.92
C LEU A 154 10.42 -12.16 -4.47
N GLY A 155 9.13 -12.13 -4.12
CA GLY A 155 8.65 -12.53 -2.80
C GLY A 155 8.93 -14.01 -2.48
N VAL A 156 9.01 -14.89 -3.48
CA VAL A 156 9.44 -16.29 -3.30
C VAL A 156 10.90 -16.39 -2.82
N MET A 157 11.75 -15.44 -3.20
CA MET A 157 13.15 -15.39 -2.74
C MET A 157 13.25 -14.81 -1.33
N GLU A 158 12.60 -13.68 -1.08
CA GLU A 158 12.58 -13.00 0.23
C GLU A 158 12.12 -13.96 1.35
N GLY A 159 11.15 -14.84 1.07
CA GLY A 159 10.67 -15.83 2.05
C GLY A 159 11.57 -17.06 2.26
N LYS A 160 12.63 -17.25 1.46
CA LYS A 160 13.48 -18.46 1.51
C LYS A 160 14.87 -18.23 2.08
N THR A 161 15.38 -17.01 2.02
CA THR A 161 16.79 -16.73 2.25
C THR A 161 16.97 -15.62 3.25
N ASN A 162 17.97 -15.75 4.14
CA ASN A 162 18.37 -14.66 5.04
C ASN A 162 19.21 -13.59 4.33
N PHE A 163 19.49 -13.77 3.04
CA PHE A 163 20.26 -12.83 2.24
C PHE A 163 19.33 -11.75 1.67
N PRO A 164 19.72 -10.48 1.72
CA PRO A 164 18.94 -9.40 1.13
C PRO A 164 18.95 -9.49 -0.40
N LEU A 165 17.96 -8.84 -1.02
CA LEU A 165 17.85 -8.73 -2.48
C LEU A 165 18.35 -7.33 -2.90
N LEU A 166 19.44 -7.30 -3.66
CA LEU A 166 19.88 -6.10 -4.37
C LEU A 166 19.19 -6.06 -5.74
N LYS A 167 18.18 -5.20 -5.87
CA LYS A 167 17.39 -5.02 -7.10
C LYS A 167 17.92 -3.83 -7.88
N THR A 168 18.41 -4.08 -9.08
CA THR A 168 18.95 -3.04 -9.96
C THR A 168 18.09 -2.93 -11.21
N LYS A 169 17.33 -1.84 -11.31
CA LYS A 169 16.52 -1.54 -12.50
C LYS A 169 17.37 -0.85 -13.57
N LEU A 170 17.53 -1.52 -14.70
CA LEU A 170 18.32 -1.04 -15.83
C LEU A 170 17.36 -0.59 -16.93
N SER A 171 17.07 0.71 -16.94
CA SER A 171 16.07 1.27 -17.85
C SER A 171 16.61 1.41 -19.29
N CYS A 172 15.86 0.86 -20.24
CA CYS A 172 16.08 1.01 -21.69
C CYS A 172 15.38 2.25 -22.29
N ARG A 173 14.62 3.03 -21.50
CA ARG A 173 13.68 4.08 -21.96
C ARG A 173 14.32 5.31 -22.62
N VAL A 174 15.64 5.52 -22.49
CA VAL A 174 16.33 6.66 -23.08
C VAL A 174 17.09 6.21 -24.32
N ARG A 175 16.53 6.48 -25.52
CA ARG A 175 17.11 6.35 -26.87
C ARG A 175 18.28 5.37 -26.99
N LYS A 176 18.01 4.15 -27.49
CA LYS A 176 19.00 3.25 -28.10
C LYS A 176 20.29 3.11 -27.28
N ARG A 177 20.18 2.60 -26.05
CA ARG A 177 21.36 2.31 -25.23
C ARG A 177 22.13 1.14 -25.83
N ASP A 178 23.39 1.40 -26.14
CA ASP A 178 24.38 0.38 -26.40
C ASP A 178 24.70 -0.39 -25.11
N VAL A 179 25.28 -1.58 -25.26
CA VAL A 179 25.69 -2.43 -24.12
C VAL A 179 26.68 -1.70 -23.20
N SER A 180 27.50 -0.79 -23.74
CA SER A 180 28.43 0.04 -22.97
C SER A 180 27.73 0.95 -21.96
N THR A 181 26.54 1.47 -22.27
CA THR A 181 25.76 2.26 -21.31
C THR A 181 25.23 1.41 -20.15
N LEU A 182 24.86 0.16 -20.41
CA LEU A 182 24.41 -0.77 -19.37
C LEU A 182 25.56 -1.15 -18.44
N TRP A 183 26.76 -1.40 -18.99
CA TRP A 183 27.97 -1.61 -18.19
C TRP A 183 28.28 -0.42 -17.28
N ARG A 184 28.10 0.82 -17.75
CA ARG A 184 28.27 2.02 -16.91
C ARG A 184 27.25 2.12 -15.77
N GLN A 185 26.01 1.69 -16.00
CA GLN A 185 25.00 1.64 -14.93
C GLN A 185 25.37 0.59 -13.88
N LEU A 186 25.77 -0.62 -14.32
CA LEU A 186 26.27 -1.65 -13.42
C LEU A 186 27.51 -1.15 -12.66
N ALA A 187 28.44 -0.46 -13.32
CA ALA A 187 29.60 0.11 -12.65
C ALA A 187 29.20 1.03 -11.49
N SER A 188 28.26 1.96 -11.73
CA SER A 188 27.73 2.84 -10.69
C SER A 188 27.09 2.05 -9.53
N GLU A 189 26.28 1.05 -9.84
CA GLU A 189 25.55 0.26 -8.84
C GLU A 189 26.48 -0.56 -7.95
N PHE A 190 27.53 -1.15 -8.55
CA PHE A 190 28.47 -2.04 -7.88
C PHE A 190 29.75 -1.32 -7.42
N GLY A 191 29.77 0.01 -7.43
CA GLY A 191 30.89 0.83 -6.96
C GLY A 191 32.18 0.68 -7.79
N ALA A 192 32.06 0.35 -9.07
CA ALA A 192 33.14 0.36 -10.06
C ALA A 192 33.29 1.74 -10.71
N ASN A 193 34.45 2.02 -11.32
CA ASN A 193 34.61 3.22 -12.13
C ASN A 193 33.90 3.04 -13.47
N TYR A 194 33.37 4.13 -14.03
CA TYR A 194 32.67 4.11 -15.33
C TYR A 194 33.53 3.63 -16.51
N ASN A 195 34.85 3.69 -16.38
CA ASN A 195 35.81 3.26 -17.40
C ASN A 195 36.41 1.88 -17.09
N ASP A 196 35.99 1.24 -15.99
CA ASP A 196 36.41 -0.12 -15.68
C ASP A 196 35.90 -1.07 -16.78
N SER A 197 36.68 -2.11 -17.07
CA SER A 197 36.28 -3.10 -18.06
C SER A 197 35.09 -3.93 -17.55
N PRO A 198 34.30 -4.53 -18.46
CA PRO A 198 33.24 -5.48 -18.12
C PRO A 198 33.66 -6.55 -17.09
N ASP A 199 34.86 -7.11 -17.23
CA ASP A 199 35.38 -8.13 -16.30
C ASP A 199 35.57 -7.59 -14.88
N VAL A 200 36.09 -6.36 -14.73
CA VAL A 200 36.28 -5.73 -13.41
C VAL A 200 34.92 -5.47 -12.75
N ILE A 201 33.95 -4.97 -13.52
CA ILE A 201 32.59 -4.72 -13.01
C ILE A 201 31.93 -6.04 -12.60
N ALA A 202 32.08 -7.10 -13.40
CA ALA A 202 31.54 -8.43 -13.11
C ALA A 202 32.15 -9.04 -11.84
N VAL A 203 33.43 -8.81 -11.57
CA VAL A 203 34.09 -9.25 -10.33
C VAL A 203 33.48 -8.54 -9.12
N LYS A 204 33.27 -7.22 -9.17
CA LYS A 204 32.62 -6.49 -8.07
C LYS A 204 31.18 -6.96 -7.82
N LEU A 205 30.44 -7.27 -8.89
CA LEU A 205 29.13 -7.90 -8.77
C LEU A 205 29.23 -9.25 -8.04
N CYS A 206 30.24 -10.06 -8.34
CA CYS A 206 30.46 -11.34 -7.67
C CYS A 206 30.85 -11.19 -6.19
N GLU A 207 31.56 -10.12 -5.81
CA GLU A 207 31.83 -9.78 -4.41
C GLU A 207 30.51 -9.50 -3.66
N ARG A 208 29.57 -8.79 -4.29
CA ARG A 208 28.23 -8.56 -3.70
C ARG A 208 27.40 -9.83 -3.59
N LEU A 209 27.50 -10.72 -4.59
CA LEU A 209 26.88 -12.05 -4.54
C LEU A 209 27.40 -12.94 -3.40
N GLN A 210 28.45 -12.57 -2.68
CA GLN A 210 28.86 -13.31 -1.48
C GLN A 210 27.91 -13.09 -0.30
N THR A 211 27.21 -11.96 -0.27
CA THR A 211 26.37 -11.57 0.87
C THR A 211 24.92 -11.29 0.49
N GLU A 212 24.58 -11.21 -0.79
CA GLU A 212 23.25 -10.79 -1.25
C GLU A 212 22.84 -11.51 -2.54
N HIS A 213 21.54 -11.64 -2.78
CA HIS A 213 21.02 -11.96 -4.10
C HIS A 213 21.10 -10.72 -4.99
N VAL A 214 21.54 -10.87 -6.24
CA VAL A 214 21.56 -9.75 -7.20
C VAL A 214 20.50 -10.01 -8.26
N ILE A 215 19.60 -9.03 -8.41
CA ILE A 215 18.48 -9.08 -9.34
C ILE A 215 18.62 -7.92 -10.33
N LEU A 216 18.80 -8.24 -11.61
CA LEU A 216 18.86 -7.28 -12.70
C LEU A 216 17.50 -7.23 -13.41
N LEU A 217 16.86 -6.07 -13.42
CA LEU A 217 15.53 -5.88 -14.03
C LEU A 217 15.65 -5.02 -15.29
N PHE A 218 15.22 -5.56 -16.43
CA PHE A 218 15.15 -4.84 -17.70
C PHE A 218 13.69 -4.72 -18.12
N ASP A 219 13.18 -3.48 -18.13
CA ASP A 219 11.85 -3.16 -18.61
C ASP A 219 11.85 -2.81 -20.10
N ASN A 220 10.79 -3.19 -20.81
CA ASN A 220 10.56 -2.87 -22.22
C ASN A 220 11.66 -3.46 -23.13
N ILE A 221 11.77 -4.78 -23.14
CA ILE A 221 12.82 -5.48 -23.90
C ILE A 221 12.76 -5.21 -25.41
N GLU A 222 11.61 -4.79 -25.94
CA GLU A 222 11.42 -4.35 -27.32
C GLU A 222 12.24 -3.11 -27.67
N LEU A 223 12.72 -2.36 -26.67
CA LEU A 223 13.63 -1.25 -26.87
C LEU A 223 15.09 -1.69 -27.03
N LEU A 224 15.40 -2.97 -26.78
CA LEU A 224 16.72 -3.54 -27.08
C LEU A 224 16.84 -3.75 -28.60
N ILE A 225 17.80 -3.05 -29.21
CA ILE A 225 18.04 -3.09 -30.66
C ILE A 225 18.43 -4.51 -31.10
N ASP A 226 19.25 -5.18 -30.30
CA ASP A 226 19.71 -6.54 -30.54
C ASP A 226 19.85 -7.29 -29.21
N ILE A 227 18.85 -8.11 -28.91
CA ILE A 227 18.83 -8.93 -27.70
C ILE A 227 19.93 -10.00 -27.72
N ASN A 228 20.33 -10.50 -28.90
CA ASN A 228 21.40 -11.49 -28.99
C ASN A 228 22.74 -10.83 -28.62
N GLN A 229 23.02 -9.65 -29.17
CA GLN A 229 24.21 -8.88 -28.79
C GLN A 229 24.21 -8.56 -27.29
N PHE A 230 23.06 -8.15 -26.75
CA PHE A 230 22.90 -7.92 -25.31
C PHE A 230 23.24 -9.17 -24.48
N ILE A 231 22.73 -10.34 -24.85
CA ILE A 231 23.04 -11.59 -24.15
C ILE A 231 24.54 -11.92 -24.25
N GLN A 232 25.16 -11.74 -25.41
CA GLN A 232 26.57 -12.06 -25.64
C GLN A 232 27.53 -11.10 -24.93
N ASP A 233 27.24 -9.80 -24.92
CA ASP A 233 28.16 -8.76 -24.44
C ASP A 233 27.91 -8.31 -23.00
N LEU A 234 26.73 -8.61 -22.44
CA LEU A 234 26.38 -8.25 -21.06
C LEU A 234 26.17 -9.50 -20.21
N TRP A 235 25.18 -10.32 -20.57
CA TRP A 235 24.74 -11.42 -19.70
C TRP A 235 25.76 -12.55 -19.62
N LEU A 236 26.28 -13.01 -20.75
CA LEU A 236 27.26 -14.10 -20.81
C LEU A 236 28.54 -13.80 -20.01
N PRO A 237 29.17 -12.60 -20.10
CA PRO A 237 30.30 -12.23 -19.24
C PRO A 237 29.97 -12.35 -17.74
N LEU A 238 28.83 -11.82 -17.30
CA LEU A 238 28.41 -11.89 -15.89
C LEU A 238 28.28 -13.35 -15.42
N VAL A 239 27.61 -14.19 -16.20
CA VAL A 239 27.44 -15.62 -15.92
C VAL A 239 28.80 -16.34 -15.85
N LYS A 240 29.73 -16.04 -16.75
CA LYS A 240 31.06 -16.66 -16.77
C LYS A 240 31.84 -16.34 -15.50
N VAL A 241 31.80 -15.09 -15.03
CA VAL A 241 32.48 -14.68 -13.79
C VAL A 241 31.81 -15.34 -12.59
N VAL A 242 30.48 -15.37 -12.53
CA VAL A 242 29.74 -16.07 -11.46
C VAL A 242 30.16 -17.54 -11.36
N LYS A 243 30.15 -18.27 -12.49
CA LYS A 243 30.57 -19.68 -12.51
C LYS A 243 32.02 -19.91 -12.09
N LYS A 244 32.90 -18.94 -12.37
CA LYS A 244 34.33 -19.05 -12.06
C LYS A 244 34.64 -18.72 -10.60
N HIS A 245 33.93 -17.76 -10.02
CA HIS A 245 34.28 -17.16 -8.73
C HIS A 245 33.39 -17.60 -7.57
N LEU A 246 32.18 -18.11 -7.83
CA LEU A 246 31.28 -18.55 -6.77
C LEU A 246 31.41 -20.07 -6.55
N SER A 247 31.70 -20.43 -5.31
CA SER A 247 31.70 -21.83 -4.86
C SER A 247 30.30 -22.43 -4.98
N GLN A 248 30.21 -23.74 -5.23
CA GLN A 248 28.93 -24.48 -5.26
C GLN A 248 28.14 -24.40 -3.94
N THR A 249 28.80 -24.00 -2.85
CA THR A 249 28.20 -23.82 -1.52
C THR A 249 27.59 -22.44 -1.31
N ASN A 250 27.81 -21.47 -2.20
CA ASN A 250 27.17 -20.16 -2.07
C ASN A 250 25.68 -20.26 -2.48
N SER A 251 24.81 -19.85 -1.56
CA SER A 251 23.36 -19.84 -1.70
C SER A 251 22.79 -18.60 -2.38
N CYS A 252 23.58 -17.53 -2.51
CA CYS A 252 23.18 -16.33 -3.23
C CYS A 252 23.09 -16.57 -4.74
N GLN A 253 22.20 -15.84 -5.40
CA GLN A 253 21.85 -16.07 -6.81
C GLN A 253 21.87 -14.77 -7.61
N LEU A 254 22.33 -14.85 -8.85
CA LEU A 254 22.26 -13.80 -9.85
C LEU A 254 21.09 -14.05 -10.79
N LEU A 255 20.05 -13.24 -10.71
CA LEU A 255 18.90 -13.36 -11.62
C LEU A 255 18.79 -12.14 -12.51
N MET A 256 18.41 -12.37 -13.77
CA MET A 256 18.01 -11.33 -14.70
C MET A 256 16.56 -11.54 -15.11
N PHE A 257 15.75 -10.48 -15.09
CA PHE A 257 14.40 -10.50 -15.62
C PHE A 257 14.29 -9.54 -16.81
N LEU A 258 13.90 -10.10 -17.94
CA LEU A 258 13.62 -9.43 -19.20
C LEU A 258 12.09 -9.34 -19.32
N VAL A 259 11.52 -8.14 -19.15
CA VAL A 259 10.07 -7.95 -19.10
C VAL A 259 9.55 -7.33 -20.39
N ASP A 260 8.64 -8.06 -21.04
CA ASP A 260 7.96 -7.67 -22.27
C ASP A 260 6.49 -7.31 -21.97
N TYR A 261 6.24 -6.01 -21.82
CA TYR A 261 4.89 -5.48 -21.58
C TYR A 261 4.03 -5.40 -22.84
N ASN A 262 4.65 -5.54 -24.02
CA ASN A 262 3.99 -5.33 -25.31
C ASN A 262 3.74 -6.63 -26.09
N GLY A 263 4.04 -7.79 -25.51
CA GLY A 263 3.94 -9.09 -26.17
C GLY A 263 4.87 -9.23 -27.39
N SER A 264 5.94 -8.43 -27.46
CA SER A 264 6.89 -8.36 -28.57
C SER A 264 7.84 -9.56 -28.63
N VAL A 265 8.00 -10.34 -27.57
CA VAL A 265 8.86 -11.55 -27.51
C VAL A 265 8.57 -12.51 -28.64
N SER A 266 7.31 -12.64 -29.04
CA SER A 266 6.88 -13.50 -30.15
C SER A 266 7.54 -13.14 -31.49
N ASN A 267 7.95 -11.87 -31.65
CA ASN A 267 8.61 -11.35 -32.84
C ASN A 267 10.13 -11.28 -32.71
N LEU A 268 10.68 -11.48 -31.51
CA LEU A 268 12.12 -11.42 -31.25
C LEU A 268 12.77 -12.78 -31.55
N THR A 269 13.71 -12.80 -32.48
CA THR A 269 14.49 -14.00 -32.80
C THR A 269 15.73 -14.09 -31.90
N PHE A 270 15.61 -14.81 -30.78
CA PHE A 270 16.75 -15.16 -29.93
C PHE A 270 16.58 -16.53 -29.28
N GLU A 271 17.69 -17.13 -28.90
CA GLU A 271 17.71 -18.44 -28.26
C GLU A 271 17.12 -18.34 -26.84
N CYS A 272 16.04 -19.08 -26.59
CA CYS A 272 15.37 -19.13 -25.31
C CYS A 272 14.69 -20.49 -25.13
N ILE A 273 14.63 -20.97 -23.90
CA ILE A 273 14.05 -22.28 -23.58
C ILE A 273 12.83 -22.14 -22.66
N GLU A 274 11.85 -23.03 -22.78
CA GLU A 274 10.65 -23.02 -21.91
C GLU A 274 10.76 -23.98 -20.72
N LYS A 275 11.64 -24.99 -20.84
CA LYS A 275 11.91 -25.98 -19.79
C LYS A 275 13.41 -26.22 -19.75
N TYR A 276 14.02 -26.04 -18.58
CA TYR A 276 15.45 -26.26 -18.42
C TYR A 276 15.74 -27.72 -18.10
N THR A 277 16.71 -28.28 -18.81
CA THR A 277 17.19 -29.66 -18.65
C THR A 277 18.52 -29.67 -17.90
N ALA A 278 19.07 -30.86 -17.61
CA ALA A 278 20.39 -30.98 -17.00
C ALA A 278 21.52 -30.32 -17.83
N THR A 279 21.34 -30.25 -19.16
CA THR A 279 22.30 -29.68 -20.11
C THR A 279 22.11 -28.19 -20.36
N TRP A 280 21.17 -27.54 -19.66
CA TRP A 280 20.93 -26.12 -19.83
C TRP A 280 22.08 -25.27 -19.29
N GLU A 281 22.42 -24.24 -20.05
CA GLU A 281 23.47 -23.28 -19.74
C GLU A 281 22.89 -21.94 -19.25
N PRO A 282 23.37 -21.37 -18.13
CA PRO A 282 22.80 -20.16 -17.53
C PRO A 282 22.76 -18.88 -18.38
N HIS A 283 23.52 -18.84 -19.47
CA HIS A 283 23.50 -17.70 -20.40
C HIS A 283 22.29 -17.74 -21.35
N VAL A 284 21.62 -18.89 -21.50
CA VAL A 284 20.42 -19.04 -22.33
C VAL A 284 19.20 -18.68 -21.47
N PRO A 285 18.43 -17.62 -21.79
CA PRO A 285 17.26 -17.24 -21.01
C PRO A 285 16.18 -18.31 -20.99
N ILE A 286 15.41 -18.32 -19.90
CA ILE A 286 14.24 -19.18 -19.72
C ILE A 286 12.98 -18.35 -19.95
N ARG A 287 12.17 -18.73 -20.94
CA ARG A 287 10.85 -18.16 -21.18
C ARG A 287 9.88 -18.75 -20.18
N LEU A 288 9.36 -17.91 -19.28
CA LEU A 288 8.26 -18.33 -18.41
C LEU A 288 6.97 -18.46 -19.23
N PRO A 289 5.96 -19.20 -18.74
CA PRO A 289 4.68 -19.27 -19.42
C PRO A 289 4.13 -17.87 -19.74
N MET A 290 3.41 -17.72 -20.85
CA MET A 290 2.80 -16.44 -21.19
C MET A 290 1.71 -16.09 -20.16
N VAL A 291 1.70 -14.86 -19.68
CA VAL A 291 0.54 -14.33 -18.94
C VAL A 291 -0.57 -14.08 -19.96
N SER A 292 -1.61 -14.90 -19.90
CA SER A 292 -2.72 -14.92 -20.86
C SER A 292 -4.05 -14.71 -20.14
N GLN A 293 -5.14 -14.66 -20.90
CA GLN A 293 -6.48 -14.42 -20.35
C GLN A 293 -6.85 -15.47 -19.30
N PHE A 294 -7.46 -15.01 -18.21
CA PHE A 294 -7.99 -15.87 -17.15
C PHE A 294 -9.26 -16.57 -17.64
N SER A 295 -9.29 -17.90 -17.53
CA SER A 295 -10.49 -18.67 -17.84
C SER A 295 -11.54 -18.56 -16.74
N VAL A 296 -12.79 -18.87 -17.10
CA VAL A 296 -13.91 -18.98 -16.14
C VAL A 296 -13.57 -19.95 -15.02
N ASP A 297 -12.96 -21.09 -15.33
CA ASP A 297 -12.60 -22.11 -14.34
C ASP A 297 -11.55 -21.61 -13.36
N VAL A 298 -10.52 -20.93 -13.86
CA VAL A 298 -9.46 -20.33 -13.02
C VAL A 298 -10.04 -19.29 -12.08
N LEU A 299 -10.89 -18.38 -12.59
CA LEU A 299 -11.54 -17.37 -11.76
C LEU A 299 -12.54 -17.99 -10.78
N THR A 300 -13.22 -19.06 -11.17
CA THR A 300 -14.17 -19.78 -10.30
C THR A 300 -13.44 -20.38 -9.09
N GLU A 301 -12.33 -21.08 -9.32
CA GLU A 301 -11.53 -21.65 -8.23
C GLU A 301 -10.87 -20.56 -7.37
N TRP A 302 -10.42 -19.47 -8.00
CA TRP A 302 -9.90 -18.32 -7.27
C TRP A 302 -10.99 -17.69 -6.37
N VAL A 303 -12.20 -17.37 -6.87
CA VAL A 303 -13.28 -16.80 -6.04
C VAL A 303 -13.69 -17.75 -4.91
N LYS A 304 -13.74 -19.07 -5.17
CA LYS A 304 -14.01 -20.07 -4.11
C LYS A 304 -12.97 -20.02 -2.99
N SER A 305 -11.74 -19.61 -3.27
CA SER A 305 -10.69 -19.48 -2.24
C SER A 305 -10.82 -18.21 -1.39
N LEU A 306 -11.67 -17.25 -1.78
CA LEU A 306 -11.78 -15.91 -1.16
C LEU A 306 -12.98 -15.74 -0.21
N VAL A 307 -13.61 -16.83 0.24
CA VAL A 307 -14.85 -16.74 1.04
C VAL A 307 -14.73 -15.82 2.26
N GLU A 308 -13.56 -15.79 2.90
CA GLU A 308 -13.32 -14.97 4.09
C GLU A 308 -12.84 -13.55 3.78
N ASP A 309 -12.37 -13.29 2.56
CA ASP A 309 -11.71 -12.04 2.15
C ASP A 309 -12.59 -11.15 1.25
N LEU A 310 -13.64 -11.73 0.64
CA LEU A 310 -14.54 -11.04 -0.27
C LEU A 310 -15.47 -10.08 0.49
N PRO A 311 -15.82 -8.89 -0.06
CA PRO A 311 -16.76 -8.00 0.59
C PRO A 311 -18.16 -8.62 0.74
N ASP A 312 -18.84 -8.30 1.86
CA ASP A 312 -20.18 -8.81 2.19
C ASP A 312 -21.21 -8.61 1.06
N GLU A 313 -21.11 -7.50 0.31
CA GLU A 313 -21.99 -7.20 -0.82
C GLU A 313 -21.96 -8.30 -1.89
N PHE A 314 -20.81 -8.93 -2.09
CA PHE A 314 -20.62 -10.00 -3.06
C PHE A 314 -20.94 -11.36 -2.45
N ILE A 315 -20.51 -11.63 -1.21
CA ILE A 315 -20.78 -12.90 -0.51
C ILE A 315 -22.28 -13.17 -0.34
N ASN A 316 -23.06 -12.12 -0.07
CA ASN A 316 -24.51 -12.25 0.18
C ASN A 316 -25.35 -12.47 -1.09
N GLN A 317 -24.74 -12.52 -2.27
CA GLN A 317 -25.45 -12.80 -3.53
C GLN A 317 -25.80 -14.28 -3.66
N GLU A 318 -26.93 -14.57 -4.30
CA GLU A 318 -27.28 -15.94 -4.70
C GLU A 318 -26.25 -16.44 -5.72
N ASP A 319 -25.62 -17.58 -5.41
CA ASP A 319 -24.46 -18.10 -6.15
C ASP A 319 -23.35 -17.05 -6.31
N TYR A 320 -22.83 -16.55 -5.16
CA TYR A 320 -21.81 -15.51 -5.10
C TYR A 320 -20.59 -15.78 -6.00
N VAL A 321 -20.24 -17.06 -6.23
CA VAL A 321 -19.13 -17.46 -7.09
C VAL A 321 -19.43 -17.07 -8.53
N GLN A 322 -20.55 -17.53 -9.08
CA GLN A 322 -20.93 -17.20 -10.47
C GLN A 322 -21.22 -15.72 -10.63
N TYR A 323 -21.85 -15.08 -9.63
CA TYR A 323 -22.06 -13.64 -9.63
C TYR A 323 -20.74 -12.86 -9.75
N THR A 324 -19.77 -13.17 -8.89
CA THR A 324 -18.48 -12.47 -8.85
C THR A 324 -17.66 -12.72 -10.11
N VAL A 325 -17.58 -13.97 -10.59
CA VAL A 325 -16.86 -14.30 -11.83
C VAL A 325 -17.48 -13.57 -13.02
N LYS A 326 -18.81 -13.52 -13.10
CA LYS A 326 -19.52 -12.79 -14.15
C LYS A 326 -19.26 -11.29 -14.06
N PHE A 327 -19.26 -10.70 -12.86
CA PHE A 327 -18.94 -9.29 -12.64
C PHE A 327 -17.53 -8.95 -13.17
N ILE A 328 -16.54 -9.79 -12.86
CA ILE A 328 -15.16 -9.64 -13.31
C ILE A 328 -15.05 -9.75 -14.83
N LEU A 329 -15.71 -10.74 -15.45
CA LEU A 329 -15.56 -11.05 -16.87
C LEU A 329 -16.37 -10.14 -17.80
N GLN A 330 -17.61 -9.78 -17.43
CA GLN A 330 -18.51 -9.01 -18.31
C GLN A 330 -17.97 -7.63 -18.68
N ASN A 331 -17.14 -7.06 -17.80
CA ASN A 331 -16.61 -5.71 -17.95
C ASN A 331 -15.08 -5.67 -18.07
N GLY A 332 -14.43 -6.83 -18.15
CA GLY A 332 -12.96 -7.02 -18.19
C GLY A 332 -12.45 -7.64 -19.50
N ASN A 333 -13.17 -7.43 -20.61
CA ASN A 333 -12.89 -8.00 -21.94
C ASN A 333 -12.54 -9.49 -21.92
N HIS A 334 -13.41 -10.34 -21.36
CA HIS A 334 -13.27 -11.79 -21.44
C HIS A 334 -12.02 -12.39 -20.76
N GLY A 335 -11.54 -11.75 -19.68
CA GLY A 335 -10.47 -12.33 -18.85
C GLY A 335 -9.08 -11.74 -19.09
N VAL A 336 -8.97 -10.64 -19.84
CA VAL A 336 -7.70 -9.92 -20.02
C VAL A 336 -7.09 -9.55 -18.65
N PRO A 337 -5.83 -9.92 -18.37
CA PRO A 337 -5.28 -9.89 -17.01
C PRO A 337 -5.39 -8.56 -16.26
N ASP A 338 -4.97 -7.45 -16.87
CA ASP A 338 -4.99 -6.15 -16.17
C ASP A 338 -6.41 -5.63 -15.99
N LEU A 339 -7.30 -5.91 -16.94
CA LEU A 339 -8.72 -5.55 -16.82
C LEU A 339 -9.41 -6.38 -15.74
N VAL A 340 -9.07 -7.67 -15.61
CA VAL A 340 -9.49 -8.51 -14.49
C VAL A 340 -8.99 -7.92 -13.18
N MET A 341 -7.71 -7.56 -13.07
CA MET A 341 -7.16 -6.92 -11.87
C MET A 341 -7.88 -5.61 -11.52
N LYS A 342 -8.20 -4.79 -12.53
CA LYS A 342 -8.96 -3.55 -12.34
C LYS A 342 -10.36 -3.83 -11.78
N ARG A 343 -11.05 -4.84 -12.31
CA ARG A 343 -12.38 -5.25 -11.79
C ARG A 343 -12.31 -5.83 -10.39
N ILE A 344 -11.23 -6.52 -10.06
CA ILE A 344 -10.99 -6.95 -8.69
C ILE A 344 -10.82 -5.72 -7.81
N CYS A 345 -10.01 -4.72 -8.19
CA CYS A 345 -9.90 -3.48 -7.41
C CYS A 345 -11.25 -2.75 -7.23
N ASP A 346 -12.11 -2.74 -8.26
CA ASP A 346 -13.47 -2.16 -8.18
C ASP A 346 -14.33 -2.83 -7.08
N ILE A 347 -14.24 -4.15 -6.90
CA ILE A 347 -14.95 -4.90 -5.83
C ILE A 347 -14.56 -4.35 -4.44
N TRP A 348 -13.29 -3.97 -4.26
CA TRP A 348 -12.79 -3.34 -3.03
C TRP A 348 -12.80 -1.81 -3.09
N GLY A 349 -13.43 -1.18 -4.09
CA GLY A 349 -13.52 0.27 -4.23
C GLY A 349 -12.15 0.97 -4.25
N CYS A 350 -11.14 0.33 -4.84
CA CYS A 350 -9.80 0.87 -4.98
C CYS A 350 -9.47 1.14 -6.46
N ASP A 351 -8.62 2.12 -6.72
CA ASP A 351 -8.08 2.38 -8.05
C ASP A 351 -6.76 1.62 -8.24
N LEU A 352 -6.70 0.74 -9.26
CA LEU A 352 -5.50 -0.04 -9.57
C LEU A 352 -4.31 0.85 -9.97
N GLU A 353 -4.55 1.95 -10.68
CA GLU A 353 -3.45 2.82 -11.13
C GLU A 353 -2.86 3.56 -9.94
N GLU A 354 -3.70 4.09 -9.05
CA GLU A 354 -3.24 4.85 -7.88
C GLU A 354 -2.57 3.96 -6.81
N GLU A 355 -3.18 2.82 -6.47
CA GLU A 355 -2.67 1.93 -5.41
C GLU A 355 -1.62 0.93 -5.95
N GLY A 356 -1.80 0.44 -7.18
CA GLY A 356 -0.89 -0.47 -7.84
C GLY A 356 0.46 0.16 -8.12
N THR A 357 0.51 1.31 -8.82
CA THR A 357 1.79 1.90 -9.23
C THR A 357 2.61 2.51 -8.09
N ARG A 358 1.96 3.03 -7.03
CA ARG A 358 2.65 3.76 -5.94
C ARG A 358 3.07 2.89 -4.75
N ARG A 359 2.51 1.68 -4.61
CA ARG A 359 2.65 0.93 -3.34
C ARG A 359 2.80 -0.56 -3.53
N TRP A 360 2.04 -1.15 -4.44
CA TRP A 360 2.08 -2.61 -4.62
C TRP A 360 2.99 -3.07 -5.73
N LEU A 361 3.24 -2.28 -6.76
CA LEU A 361 3.98 -2.71 -7.94
C LEU A 361 5.32 -1.97 -8.11
N GLU A 362 5.67 -1.07 -7.18
CA GLU A 362 7.05 -0.58 -7.05
C GLU A 362 7.98 -1.75 -6.71
N LEU A 363 9.04 -1.90 -7.51
CA LEU A 363 10.00 -3.01 -7.49
C LEU A 363 11.33 -2.62 -6.85
#